data_AF-A0A924A2I1-F1
#
_entry.id   AF-A0A924A2I1-F1
#
_cell.length_a   1.000
_cell.length_b   1.000
_cell.length_c   1.000
_cell.angle_alpha   90.00
_cell.angle_beta   90.00
_cell.angle_gamma   90.00
#
_symmetry.space_group_name_H-M   'P 1'
#
loop_
_entity.id
_entity.type
_entity.pdbx_description
1 polymer ?
#
loop_
_entity_poly.entity_id
_entity_poly.type
_entity_poly.pdbx_seq_one_letter_code
_entity_poly.pdbx_strand_id
1 'polypeptide(L)'
;MISKEAAYIIIEGLVTRFDEQVVSYKKTDYNETLTRRDFIDPFFKALGWDMDNSQGNAEAYREVIHEDKIKIGAATKAPDYSFKLAGGKRLFFVEAKKPSVVVKDEIMPAYQIRRYAWSAKLPISILTDFEDYLKEFDFIWDIFK
;
A
#
# COMPACT_ATOMS: atom_id res chain seq x y z
N MET A 1 7.55 16.38 -9.43
CA MET A 1 6.21 15.98 -8.90
C MET A 1 5.42 15.46 -10.08
N ILE A 2 4.91 14.22 -10.01
CA ILE A 2 4.06 13.62 -11.05
C ILE A 2 2.72 14.38 -11.08
N SER A 3 2.17 14.66 -12.27
CA SER A 3 0.83 15.26 -12.38
C SER A 3 -0.26 14.24 -12.04
N LYS A 4 -1.45 14.70 -11.63
CA LYS A 4 -2.58 13.80 -11.33
C LYS A 4 -2.92 12.92 -12.54
N GLU A 5 -2.90 13.47 -13.74
CA GLU A 5 -3.18 12.75 -14.98
C GLU A 5 -2.12 11.67 -15.26
N ALA A 6 -0.85 11.99 -15.03
CA ALA A 6 0.24 11.01 -15.19
C ALA A 6 0.15 9.90 -14.14
N ALA A 7 -0.18 10.23 -12.89
CA ALA A 7 -0.41 9.24 -11.84
C ALA A 7 -1.56 8.29 -12.19
N TYR A 8 -2.67 8.84 -12.69
CA TYR A 8 -3.82 8.05 -13.15
C TYR A 8 -3.41 7.02 -14.20
N ILE A 9 -2.74 7.47 -15.27
CA ILE A 9 -2.32 6.61 -16.38
C ILE A 9 -1.39 5.47 -15.90
N ILE A 10 -0.45 5.79 -14.99
CA ILE A 10 0.44 4.78 -14.42
C ILE A 10 -0.38 3.74 -13.65
N ILE A 11 -1.26 4.17 -12.76
CA ILE A 11 -2.04 3.26 -11.92
C ILE A 11 -3.02 2.44 -12.76
N GLU A 12 -3.70 3.04 -13.73
CA GLU A 12 -4.57 2.35 -14.69
C GLU A 12 -3.80 1.26 -15.44
N GLY A 13 -2.57 1.55 -15.87
CA GLY A 13 -1.68 0.57 -16.49
C GLY A 13 -1.27 -0.58 -15.55
N LEU A 14 -1.04 -0.29 -14.26
CA LEU A 14 -0.77 -1.33 -13.26
C LEU A 14 -1.99 -2.23 -13.05
N VAL A 15 -3.17 -1.64 -12.91
CA VAL A 15 -4.45 -2.34 -12.74
C VAL A 15 -4.73 -3.23 -13.95
N THR A 16 -4.62 -2.68 -15.16
CA THR A 16 -4.84 -3.41 -16.41
C THR A 16 -3.89 -4.60 -16.54
N ARG A 17 -2.58 -4.38 -16.34
CA ARG A 17 -1.59 -5.45 -16.39
C ARG A 17 -1.84 -6.53 -15.34
N PHE A 18 -2.29 -6.12 -14.15
CA PHE A 18 -2.61 -7.08 -13.09
C PHE A 18 -3.78 -7.96 -13.52
N ASP A 19 -4.86 -7.36 -14.03
CA ASP A 19 -6.08 -8.07 -14.45
C ASP A 19 -5.79 -9.07 -15.58
N GLU A 20 -5.08 -8.64 -16.62
CA GLU A 20 -4.73 -9.48 -17.77
C GLU A 20 -3.93 -10.75 -17.40
N GLN A 21 -3.19 -10.70 -16.29
CA GLN A 21 -2.25 -11.75 -15.89
C GLN A 21 -2.56 -12.35 -14.51
N VAL A 22 -3.72 -12.05 -13.92
CA VAL A 22 -4.09 -12.47 -12.56
C VAL A 22 -3.96 -13.98 -12.34
N VAL A 23 -4.31 -14.78 -13.35
CA VAL A 23 -4.20 -16.25 -13.29
C VAL A 23 -2.75 -16.69 -13.13
N SER A 24 -1.80 -15.98 -13.74
CA SER A 24 -0.37 -16.24 -13.57
C SER A 24 0.12 -15.81 -12.19
N TYR A 25 -0.32 -14.65 -11.70
CA TYR A 25 0.09 -14.14 -10.39
C TYR A 25 -0.49 -14.92 -9.21
N LYS A 26 -1.54 -15.72 -9.43
CA LYS A 26 -2.09 -16.66 -8.42
C LYS A 26 -1.34 -17.99 -8.35
N LYS A 27 -0.36 -18.24 -9.22
CA LYS A 27 0.46 -19.45 -9.15
C LYS A 27 1.42 -19.40 -7.97
N THR A 28 1.91 -20.57 -7.56
CA THR A 28 2.69 -20.75 -6.33
C THR A 28 4.07 -20.08 -6.36
N ASP A 29 4.60 -19.78 -7.55
CA ASP A 29 5.88 -19.12 -7.77
C ASP A 29 5.82 -17.59 -7.64
N TYR A 30 4.64 -16.99 -7.79
CA TYR A 30 4.45 -15.56 -7.57
C TYR A 30 4.20 -15.26 -6.09
N ASN A 31 5.13 -14.53 -5.48
CA ASN A 31 5.17 -14.31 -4.04
C ASN A 31 4.90 -12.85 -3.66
N GLU A 32 4.86 -12.61 -2.35
CA GLU A 32 4.61 -11.29 -1.78
C GLU A 32 5.65 -10.25 -2.22
N THR A 33 6.93 -10.62 -2.28
CA THR A 33 8.00 -9.74 -2.75
C THR A 33 7.81 -9.30 -4.20
N LEU A 34 7.37 -10.20 -5.09
CA LEU A 34 7.05 -9.84 -6.47
C LEU A 34 5.84 -8.92 -6.54
N THR A 35 4.79 -9.20 -5.77
CA THR A 35 3.60 -8.35 -5.67
C THR A 35 3.95 -6.93 -5.23
N ARG A 36 4.82 -6.83 -4.23
CA ARG A 36 5.38 -5.58 -3.71
C ARG A 36 6.08 -4.80 -4.82
N ARG A 37 7.05 -5.42 -5.49
CA ARG A 37 7.91 -4.74 -6.48
C ARG A 37 7.20 -4.41 -7.79
N ASP A 38 6.32 -5.28 -8.25
CA ASP A 38 5.69 -5.15 -9.56
C ASP A 38 4.46 -4.25 -9.51
N PHE A 39 3.79 -4.13 -8.36
CA PHE A 39 2.49 -3.46 -8.28
C PHE A 39 2.37 -2.45 -7.14
N ILE A 40 2.72 -2.83 -5.91
CA ILE A 40 2.53 -1.96 -4.74
C ILE A 40 3.52 -0.78 -4.75
N ASP A 41 4.82 -1.02 -4.99
CA ASP A 41 5.82 0.05 -5.03
C ASP A 41 5.52 1.03 -6.18
N PRO A 42 5.27 0.59 -7.44
CA PRO A 42 4.92 1.50 -8.53
C PRO A 42 3.63 2.28 -8.27
N PHE A 43 2.64 1.65 -7.61
CA PHE A 43 1.39 2.31 -7.23
C PHE A 43 1.64 3.48 -6.27
N PHE A 44 2.35 3.25 -5.17
CA PHE A 44 2.63 4.32 -4.21
C PHE A 44 3.60 5.38 -4.76
N LYS A 45 4.54 5.01 -5.63
CA LYS A 45 5.36 5.98 -6.38
C LYS A 45 4.50 6.88 -7.26
N ALA A 46 3.51 6.33 -7.97
CA ALA A 46 2.58 7.11 -8.79
C ALA A 46 1.76 8.09 -7.95
N LEU A 47 1.39 7.70 -6.73
CA LEU A 47 0.75 8.59 -5.74
C LEU A 47 1.70 9.65 -5.14
N GLY A 48 2.99 9.62 -5.50
CA GLY A 48 3.97 10.63 -5.12
C GLY A 48 4.83 10.28 -3.90
N TRP A 49 4.73 9.07 -3.36
CA TRP A 49 5.58 8.64 -2.24
C TRP A 49 6.99 8.29 -2.70
N ASP A 50 7.99 8.72 -1.93
CA ASP A 50 9.39 8.37 -2.18
C ASP A 50 9.73 6.95 -1.66
N MET A 51 9.24 5.93 -2.38
CA MET A 51 9.46 4.52 -2.02
C MET A 51 10.94 4.13 -2.07
N ASP A 52 11.71 4.69 -3.02
CA ASP A 52 13.12 4.29 -3.23
C ASP A 52 14.11 5.13 -2.40
N ASN A 53 13.63 6.08 -1.59
CA ASN A 53 14.47 7.12 -0.99
C ASN A 53 15.34 7.85 -2.04
N SER A 54 14.75 8.16 -3.20
CA SER A 54 15.37 8.87 -4.32
C SER A 54 15.87 10.27 -3.94
N GLN A 55 15.30 10.86 -2.89
CA GLN A 55 15.76 12.15 -2.34
C GLN A 55 17.03 12.02 -1.47
N GLY A 56 17.50 10.79 -1.19
CA GLY A 56 18.71 10.57 -0.38
C GLY A 56 18.53 10.92 1.09
N ASN A 57 17.30 10.94 1.60
CA ASN A 57 17.00 11.29 2.97
C ASN A 57 17.58 10.26 3.96
N ALA A 58 18.06 10.75 5.10
CA ALA A 58 18.38 9.88 6.24
C ALA A 58 17.11 9.18 6.72
N GLU A 59 17.24 7.98 7.30
CA GLU A 59 16.11 7.13 7.70
C GLU A 59 15.06 7.85 8.55
N ALA A 60 15.50 8.74 9.45
CA ALA A 60 14.62 9.57 10.27
C ALA A 60 13.65 10.45 9.45
N TYR A 61 14.04 10.84 8.23
CA TYR A 61 13.30 11.74 7.35
C TYR A 61 12.67 11.07 6.13
N ARG A 62 12.89 9.77 5.89
CA ARG A 62 12.26 9.04 4.78
C ARG A 62 10.74 9.06 4.91
N GLU A 63 9.99 9.22 3.83
CA GLU A 63 8.52 9.16 3.93
C GLU A 63 8.03 7.72 4.07
N VAL A 64 8.80 6.77 3.55
CA VAL A 64 8.48 5.34 3.54
C VAL A 64 9.62 4.57 4.18
N ILE A 65 9.29 3.71 5.13
CA ILE A 65 10.21 2.77 5.76
C ILE A 65 9.72 1.36 5.45
N HIS A 66 10.58 0.56 4.82
CA HIS A 66 10.31 -0.85 4.59
C HIS A 66 10.61 -1.63 5.87
N GLU A 67 9.73 -2.55 6.26
CA GLU A 67 9.93 -3.44 7.41
C GLU A 67 10.19 -2.70 8.74
N ASP A 68 9.48 -1.59 8.99
CA ASP A 68 9.64 -0.76 10.20
C ASP A 68 9.27 -1.55 11.46
N LYS A 69 10.26 -1.86 12.30
CA LYS A 69 10.02 -2.59 13.55
C LYS A 69 9.40 -1.66 14.60
N ILE A 70 8.10 -1.82 14.80
CA ILE A 70 7.31 -1.01 15.72
C ILE A 70 6.87 -1.83 16.94
N LYS A 71 6.95 -1.23 18.14
CA LYS A 71 6.34 -1.79 19.34
C LYS A 71 4.89 -1.33 19.44
N ILE A 72 3.96 -2.27 19.47
CA ILE A 72 2.53 -2.03 19.71
C ILE A 72 2.14 -2.83 20.96
N GLY A 73 1.99 -2.12 22.07
CA GLY A 73 1.81 -2.75 23.39
C GLY A 73 3.02 -3.60 23.76
N ALA A 74 2.79 -4.89 24.05
CA ALA A 74 3.85 -5.85 24.37
C ALA A 74 4.46 -6.56 23.15
N ALA A 75 3.86 -6.41 21.96
CA ALA A 75 4.31 -7.08 20.74
C ALA A 75 5.15 -6.15 19.86
N THR A 76 6.20 -6.69 19.25
CA THR A 76 6.89 -6.03 18.13
C THR A 76 6.25 -6.51 16.84
N LYS A 77 5.77 -5.59 16.02
CA LYS A 77 5.31 -5.85 14.65
C LYS A 77 6.31 -5.26 13.66
N ALA A 78 6.35 -5.82 12.46
CA ALA A 78 7.20 -5.34 11.37
C ALA A 78 6.36 -5.32 10.09
N PRO A 79 5.51 -4.28 9.89
CA PRO A 79 4.76 -4.14 8.66
C PRO A 79 5.68 -4.00 7.46
N ASP A 80 5.24 -4.50 6.30
CA ASP A 80 6.01 -4.39 5.05
C ASP A 80 6.40 -2.95 4.73
N TYR A 81 5.49 -2.01 4.99
CA TYR A 81 5.71 -0.58 4.81
C TYR A 81 5.12 0.25 5.96
N SER A 82 5.85 1.29 6.35
CA SER A 82 5.38 2.36 7.21
C SER A 82 5.50 3.71 6.50
N PHE A 83 4.36 4.39 6.33
CA PHE A 83 4.27 5.71 5.71
C PHE A 83 4.23 6.79 6.80
N LYS A 84 5.06 7.82 6.67
CA LYS A 84 5.16 8.94 7.62
C LYS A 84 5.29 10.28 6.91
N LEU A 85 4.79 11.33 7.57
CA LEU A 85 5.07 12.70 7.16
C LEU A 85 6.52 13.08 7.46
N ALA A 86 7.04 14.06 6.72
CA ALA A 86 8.25 14.78 7.10
C ALA A 86 8.14 15.24 8.58
N GLY A 87 9.13 14.86 9.39
CA GLY A 87 9.12 15.09 10.84
C GLY A 87 8.67 13.91 11.70
N GLY A 88 8.38 12.74 11.12
CA GLY A 88 8.31 11.47 11.86
C GLY A 88 6.91 10.99 12.27
N LYS A 89 5.86 11.76 11.97
CA LYS A 89 4.49 11.34 12.28
C LYS A 89 4.03 10.24 11.33
N ARG A 90 3.87 9.01 11.85
CA ARG A 90 3.30 7.88 11.09
C ARG A 90 1.84 8.14 10.70
N LEU A 91 1.51 7.79 9.46
CA LEU A 91 0.19 7.94 8.87
C LEU A 91 -0.53 6.59 8.79
N PHE A 92 0.09 5.63 8.11
CA PHE A 92 -0.46 4.30 7.91
C PHE A 92 0.63 3.27 7.63
N PHE A 93 0.25 1.99 7.78
CA PHE A 93 1.04 0.83 7.45
C PHE A 93 0.43 0.12 6.24
N VAL A 94 1.26 -0.57 5.47
CA VAL A 94 0.82 -1.48 4.42
C VAL A 94 1.45 -2.85 4.68
N GLU A 95 0.62 -3.88 4.63
CA GLU A 95 0.98 -5.29 4.67
C GLU A 95 0.62 -5.88 3.31
N ALA A 96 1.60 -6.41 2.61
CA ALA A 96 1.41 -7.05 1.34
C ALA A 96 1.03 -8.52 1.53
N LYS A 97 0.32 -9.07 0.55
CA LYS A 97 0.10 -10.51 0.40
C LYS A 97 0.37 -10.92 -1.04
N LYS A 98 0.62 -12.20 -1.23
CA LYS A 98 0.63 -12.80 -2.57
C LYS A 98 -0.82 -12.88 -3.10
N PRO A 99 -1.07 -12.75 -4.42
CA PRO A 99 -2.42 -12.77 -5.03
C PRO A 99 -3.19 -14.08 -4.82
N SER A 100 -2.50 -15.17 -4.48
CA SER A 100 -3.17 -16.44 -4.13
C SER A 100 -3.84 -16.43 -2.76
N VAL A 101 -3.60 -15.42 -1.92
CA VAL A 101 -4.27 -15.26 -0.62
C VAL A 101 -5.54 -14.47 -0.84
N VAL A 102 -6.69 -15.01 -0.44
CA VAL A 102 -7.96 -14.27 -0.47
C VAL A 102 -7.97 -13.29 0.69
N VAL A 103 -7.57 -12.05 0.43
CA VAL A 103 -7.51 -10.98 1.44
C VAL A 103 -8.91 -10.60 1.96
N LYS A 104 -9.96 -10.85 1.17
CA LYS A 104 -11.36 -10.50 1.43
C LYS A 104 -11.97 -11.21 2.63
N ASP A 105 -11.56 -12.45 2.87
CA ASP A 105 -12.07 -13.26 3.98
C ASP A 105 -11.38 -12.91 5.31
N GLU A 106 -10.23 -12.22 5.26
CA GLU A 106 -9.55 -11.65 6.43
C GLU A 106 -9.97 -10.20 6.72
N ILE A 107 -10.76 -9.57 5.83
CA ILE A 107 -11.24 -8.20 5.98
C ILE A 107 -12.64 -8.20 6.60
N MET A 108 -12.66 -7.93 7.91
CA MET A 108 -13.81 -7.30 8.54
C MET A 108 -14.10 -5.96 7.81
N PRO A 109 -15.35 -5.65 7.44
CA PRO A 109 -15.71 -5.00 6.18
C PRO A 109 -15.53 -3.46 6.22
N ALA A 110 -14.29 -2.98 6.37
CA ALA A 110 -14.05 -1.71 7.06
C ALA A 110 -13.34 -0.60 6.25
N TYR A 111 -13.97 0.44 5.72
CA TYR A 111 -15.30 1.06 5.97
C TYR A 111 -15.67 1.38 7.45
N GLN A 112 -15.29 0.58 8.45
CA GLN A 112 -15.37 0.87 9.88
C GLN A 112 -14.14 1.67 10.36
N ILE A 113 -13.02 1.68 9.63
CA ILE A 113 -11.83 2.50 9.93
C ILE A 113 -12.13 4.00 9.76
N ARG A 114 -12.94 4.39 8.77
CA ARG A 114 -13.45 5.77 8.65
C ARG A 114 -14.25 6.23 9.90
N ARG A 115 -14.70 5.31 10.78
CA ARG A 115 -15.58 5.62 11.93
C ARG A 115 -14.91 5.49 13.32
N TYR A 116 -13.72 4.91 13.43
CA TYR A 116 -12.95 4.82 14.69
C TYR A 116 -11.55 5.48 14.65
N ALA A 117 -10.98 5.74 13.46
CA ALA A 117 -9.63 6.32 13.34
C ALA A 117 -9.53 7.80 13.80
N TRP A 118 -10.65 8.54 13.80
CA TRP A 118 -10.68 9.91 14.34
C TRP A 118 -10.57 9.94 15.88
N SER A 119 -10.88 8.85 16.58
CA SER A 119 -10.95 8.79 18.04
C SER A 119 -9.81 8.01 18.72
N ALA A 120 -9.02 7.20 18.00
CA ALA A 120 -8.05 6.28 18.61
C ALA A 120 -6.55 6.65 18.46
N LYS A 121 -6.19 7.69 17.70
CA LYS A 121 -4.77 8.08 17.44
C LYS A 121 -3.85 6.96 16.87
N LEU A 122 -4.41 5.84 16.42
CA LEU A 122 -3.63 4.74 15.84
C LEU A 122 -3.46 4.93 14.33
N PRO A 123 -2.26 4.68 13.76
CA PRO A 123 -2.06 4.69 12.31
C PRO A 123 -2.92 3.62 11.62
N ILE A 124 -3.47 3.95 10.45
CA ILE A 124 -4.30 3.05 9.64
C ILE A 124 -3.44 1.88 9.13
N SER A 125 -3.99 0.67 8.98
CA SER A 125 -3.28 -0.47 8.38
C SER A 125 -4.02 -0.92 7.13
N ILE A 126 -3.31 -1.03 6.01
CA ILE A 126 -3.82 -1.51 4.72
C ILE A 126 -3.27 -2.92 4.51
N LEU A 127 -4.13 -3.89 4.24
CA LEU A 127 -3.74 -5.24 3.85
C LEU A 127 -4.11 -5.41 2.38
N THR A 128 -3.16 -5.77 1.51
CA THR A 128 -3.44 -5.82 0.07
C THR A 128 -2.60 -6.86 -0.67
N ASP A 129 -3.23 -7.53 -1.63
CA ASP A 129 -2.63 -8.38 -2.67
C ASP A 129 -2.70 -7.72 -4.06
N PHE A 130 -3.09 -6.45 -4.10
CA PHE A 130 -3.38 -5.62 -5.27
C PHE A 130 -4.71 -5.89 -6.00
N GLU A 131 -5.44 -6.97 -5.71
CA GLU A 131 -6.69 -7.32 -6.42
C GLU A 131 -7.85 -6.36 -6.17
N ASP A 132 -7.89 -5.72 -5.01
CA ASP A 132 -8.96 -4.79 -4.67
C ASP A 132 -8.94 -3.53 -5.55
N TYR A 133 -7.75 -3.13 -6.02
CA TYR A 133 -7.63 -2.03 -6.96
C TYR A 133 -8.27 -2.37 -8.31
N LEU A 134 -8.39 -3.64 -8.72
CA LEU A 134 -9.12 -4.01 -9.94
C LEU A 134 -10.60 -3.63 -9.90
N LYS A 135 -11.21 -3.76 -8.71
CA LYS A 135 -12.67 -3.65 -8.55
C LYS A 135 -13.11 -2.25 -8.18
N GLU A 136 -12.23 -1.50 -7.53
CA GLU A 136 -12.55 -0.19 -6.97
C GLU A 136 -11.67 0.93 -7.52
N PHE A 137 -10.85 0.72 -8.56
CA PHE A 137 -9.92 1.75 -9.06
C PHE A 137 -10.58 3.11 -9.28
N ASP A 138 -11.67 3.17 -10.06
CA ASP A 138 -12.35 4.44 -10.35
C ASP A 138 -12.90 5.09 -9.07
N PHE A 139 -13.45 4.30 -8.15
CA PHE A 139 -13.94 4.76 -6.86
C PHE A 139 -12.81 5.27 -5.96
N ILE A 140 -11.70 4.54 -5.90
CA ILE A 140 -10.50 4.89 -5.16
C ILE A 140 -9.90 6.18 -5.72
N TRP A 141 -9.79 6.28 -7.05
CA TRP A 141 -9.28 7.46 -7.73
C TRP A 141 -10.16 8.70 -7.45
N ASP A 142 -11.48 8.54 -7.46
CA ASP A 142 -12.42 9.62 -7.12
C ASP A 142 -12.26 10.14 -5.70
N ILE A 143 -11.83 9.31 -4.74
CA ILE A 143 -11.52 9.75 -3.37
C ILE A 143 -10.27 10.64 -3.33
N PHE A 144 -9.33 10.45 -4.26
CA PHE A 144 -8.09 11.23 -4.34
C PHE A 144 -8.21 12.49 -5.23
N LYS A 145 -9.37 12.74 -5.85
CA LYS A 145 -9.68 13.99 -6.56
C LYS A 145 -9.83 15.16 -5.60
#